data_AF-A0A970D2X0-F1
#
_entry.id   AF-A0A970D2X0-F1
#
_cell.length_a   1.000
_cell.length_b   1.000
_cell.length_c   1.000
_cell.angle_alpha   90.00
_cell.angle_beta   90.00
_cell.angle_gamma   90.00
#
_symmetry.space_group_name_H-M   'P 1'
#
loop_
_entity.id
_entity.type
_entity.pdbx_description
1 polymer ?
#
loop_
_entity_poly.entity_id
_entity_poly.type
_entity_poly.pdbx_seq_one_letter_code
_entity_poly.pdbx_strand_id
1 'polypeptide(L)'
;MVTFRLIEENDKYIIYWYFPEGKEECGHGVIIIDKQKEEISTTQLAPGDFSRVVSPDELNEMRNSVNNMRKVEGDPELTEEEWPSAKEEITIAFFADHAVSKILEGYNSGEILGNGMVAWY
;
A
#
# COMPACT_ATOMS: atom_id res chain seq x y z
N MET A 1 4.56 12.81 -3.19
CA MET A 1 4.53 12.09 -4.48
C MET A 1 5.55 10.96 -4.46
N VAL A 2 5.28 9.86 -5.15
CA VAL A 2 6.20 8.72 -5.33
C VAL A 2 6.16 8.29 -6.79
N THR A 3 7.29 7.87 -7.33
CA THR A 3 7.33 7.19 -8.64
C THR A 3 7.70 5.73 -8.44
N PHE A 4 7.26 4.88 -9.35
CA PHE A 4 7.66 3.48 -9.36
C PHE A 4 7.90 2.99 -10.80
N ARG A 5 8.69 1.93 -10.90
CA ARG A 5 9.07 1.31 -12.17
C ARG A 5 9.18 -0.19 -12.01
N LEU A 6 8.65 -0.92 -12.97
CA LEU A 6 8.81 -2.36 -13.11
C LEU A 6 10.27 -2.67 -13.48
N ILE A 7 10.88 -3.57 -12.73
CA ILE A 7 12.28 -3.99 -12.93
C ILE A 7 12.33 -5.41 -13.46
N GLU A 8 11.50 -6.27 -12.90
CA GLU A 8 11.47 -7.67 -13.28
C GLU A 8 10.04 -8.20 -13.20
N GLU A 9 9.63 -8.92 -14.23
CA GLU A 9 8.39 -9.67 -14.24
C GLU A 9 8.71 -11.12 -14.60
N ASN A 10 8.34 -12.05 -13.72
CA ASN A 10 8.46 -13.48 -13.92
C ASN A 10 7.10 -14.16 -13.70
N ASP A 11 7.00 -15.46 -14.00
CA ASP A 11 5.81 -16.27 -13.72
C ASP A 11 5.44 -16.30 -12.22
N LYS A 12 6.42 -16.09 -11.32
CA LYS A 12 6.23 -16.16 -9.87
C LYS A 12 6.13 -14.79 -9.20
N TYR A 13 6.93 -13.83 -9.65
CA TYR A 13 7.13 -12.57 -8.95
C TYR A 13 7.12 -11.39 -9.91
N ILE A 14 6.56 -10.27 -9.45
CA ILE A 14 6.68 -8.97 -10.11
C ILE A 14 7.42 -8.04 -9.15
N ILE A 15 8.54 -7.48 -9.59
CA ILE A 15 9.43 -6.67 -8.77
C ILE A 15 9.41 -5.24 -9.29
N TYR A 16 9.09 -4.33 -8.39
CA TYR A 16 9.04 -2.90 -8.61
C TYR A 16 10.08 -2.18 -7.77
N TRP A 17 10.71 -1.17 -8.35
CA TRP A 17 11.43 -0.15 -7.60
C TRP A 17 10.55 1.09 -7.45
N TYR A 18 10.53 1.65 -6.25
CA TYR A 18 9.87 2.93 -6.01
C TYR A 18 10.84 3.96 -5.44
N PHE A 19 10.55 5.23 -5.73
CA PHE A 19 11.39 6.37 -5.44
C PHE A 19 10.56 7.46 -4.76
N PRO A 20 10.76 7.70 -3.46
CA PRO A 20 10.17 8.81 -2.75
C PRO A 20 10.50 10.12 -3.45
N GLU A 21 9.48 10.96 -3.65
CA GLU A 21 9.61 12.25 -4.33
C GLU A 21 10.22 12.19 -5.74
N GLY A 22 10.28 11.00 -6.38
CA GLY A 22 10.92 10.82 -7.67
C GLY A 22 12.45 10.98 -7.67
N LYS A 23 13.09 10.97 -6.49
CA LYS A 23 14.55 11.14 -6.36
C LYS A 23 15.28 9.81 -6.58
N GLU A 24 15.46 9.44 -7.85
CA GLU A 24 16.16 8.20 -8.22
C GLU A 24 17.62 8.17 -7.74
N GLU A 25 18.25 9.33 -7.60
CA GLU A 25 19.62 9.49 -7.10
C GLU A 25 19.79 9.16 -5.61
N CYS A 26 18.71 9.21 -4.83
CA CYS A 26 18.77 8.94 -3.38
C CYS A 26 18.66 7.44 -3.04
N GLY A 27 18.44 6.59 -4.04
CA GLY A 27 18.20 5.16 -3.87
C GLY A 27 16.74 4.78 -4.06
N HIS A 28 16.45 3.48 -3.98
CA HIS A 28 15.14 2.91 -4.26
C HIS A 28 14.68 1.98 -3.15
N GLY A 29 13.37 1.88 -2.99
CA GLY A 29 12.74 0.80 -2.25
C GLY A 29 12.28 -0.29 -3.20
N VAL A 30 11.98 -1.46 -2.65
CA VAL A 30 11.62 -2.65 -3.42
C VAL A 30 10.25 -3.14 -2.97
N ILE A 31 9.35 -3.27 -3.94
CA ILE A 31 8.01 -3.85 -3.78
C ILE A 31 7.96 -5.13 -4.63
N ILE A 32 7.46 -6.21 -4.04
CA ILE A 32 7.35 -7.52 -4.69
C ILE A 32 5.90 -7.97 -4.61
N ILE A 33 5.36 -8.40 -5.76
CA ILE A 33 4.08 -9.10 -5.85
C ILE A 33 4.37 -10.58 -6.08
N ASP A 34 3.90 -11.43 -5.18
CA ASP A 34 3.90 -12.87 -5.35
C ASP A 34 2.62 -13.28 -6.09
N LYS A 35 2.75 -13.70 -7.36
CA LYS A 35 1.62 -14.08 -8.22
C LYS A 35 0.95 -15.38 -7.77
N GLN A 36 1.63 -16.23 -7.00
CA GLN A 36 1.06 -17.49 -6.51
C GLN A 36 0.25 -17.29 -5.23
N LYS A 37 0.69 -16.37 -4.37
CA LYS A 37 -0.02 -16.02 -3.13
C LYS A 37 -0.98 -14.85 -3.28
N GLU A 38 -0.92 -14.14 -4.41
CA GLU A 38 -1.65 -12.89 -4.65
C GLU A 38 -1.37 -11.85 -3.54
N GLU A 39 -0.14 -11.81 -3.07
CA GLU A 39 0.30 -10.98 -1.95
C GLU A 39 1.32 -9.95 -2.43
N ILE A 40 1.16 -8.69 -2.01
CA ILE A 40 2.12 -7.62 -2.24
C ILE A 40 2.85 -7.31 -0.95
N SER A 41 4.18 -7.20 -1.03
CA SER A 41 5.04 -6.94 0.12
C SER A 41 6.14 -5.95 -0.25
N THR A 42 6.40 -5.01 0.65
CA THR A 42 7.55 -4.11 0.54
C THR A 42 8.73 -4.73 1.27
N THR A 43 9.74 -5.19 0.54
CA THR A 43 10.91 -5.88 1.11
C THR A 43 12.03 -4.92 1.50
N GLN A 44 12.10 -3.76 0.84
CA GLN A 44 13.10 -2.73 1.12
C GLN A 44 12.45 -1.36 1.12
N LEU A 45 12.71 -0.59 2.17
CA LEU A 45 12.31 0.82 2.22
C LEU A 45 13.30 1.69 1.46
N ALA A 46 12.78 2.63 0.69
CA ALA A 46 13.61 3.60 0.00
C ALA A 46 14.26 4.56 1.01
N PRO A 47 15.48 5.06 0.75
CA PRO A 47 16.09 6.10 1.57
C PRO A 47 15.24 7.37 1.54
N GLY A 48 14.75 7.80 2.71
CA GLY A 48 13.81 8.91 2.83
C GLY A 48 12.34 8.49 2.98
N ASP A 49 12.03 7.21 2.81
CA ASP A 49 10.76 6.65 3.28
C ASP A 49 10.86 6.33 4.77
N PHE A 50 9.71 6.38 5.44
CA PHE A 50 9.58 6.03 6.84
C PHE A 50 8.38 5.11 7.03
N SER A 51 8.60 4.07 7.83
CA SER A 51 7.54 3.16 8.23
C SER A 51 7.16 3.39 9.67
N ARG A 52 5.88 3.18 9.96
CA ARG A 52 5.35 3.19 11.31
C ARG A 52 4.63 1.87 11.56
N VAL A 53 4.93 1.26 12.69
CA VAL A 53 4.11 0.16 13.22
C VAL A 53 2.86 0.77 13.83
N VAL A 54 1.71 0.30 13.38
CA VAL A 54 0.39 0.69 13.90
C VAL A 54 -0.19 -0.51 14.63
N SER A 55 -0.51 -0.31 15.90
CA SER A 55 -1.06 -1.37 16.75
C SER A 55 -2.50 -1.74 16.36
N PRO A 56 -2.97 -2.97 16.69
CA PRO A 56 -4.36 -3.36 16.46
C PRO A 56 -5.37 -2.39 17.09
N ASP A 57 -5.08 -1.91 18.30
CA ASP A 57 -5.91 -0.92 18.99
C ASP A 57 -6.05 0.38 18.19
N GLU A 58 -4.94 0.92 17.66
CA GLU A 58 -4.98 2.12 16.82
C GLU A 58 -5.78 1.92 15.52
N LEU A 59 -5.64 0.75 14.88
CA LEU A 59 -6.41 0.41 13.68
C LEU A 59 -7.90 0.31 13.99
N ASN A 60 -8.25 -0.31 15.12
CA ASN A 60 -9.64 -0.44 15.57
C ASN A 60 -10.22 0.91 16.01
N GLU A 61 -9.42 1.80 16.62
CA GLU A 61 -9.83 3.18 16.90
C GLU A 61 -10.12 3.96 15.61
N MET A 62 -9.27 3.81 14.58
CA MET A 62 -9.50 4.40 13.27
C MET A 62 -10.80 3.88 12.65
N ARG A 63 -11.02 2.57 12.68
CA ARG A 63 -12.26 1.95 12.21
C ARG A 63 -13.49 2.48 12.95
N ASN A 64 -13.42 2.58 14.28
CA ASN A 64 -14.50 3.11 15.11
C ASN A 64 -14.81 4.58 14.76
N SER A 65 -13.78 5.38 14.50
CA SER A 65 -13.94 6.77 14.06
C SER A 65 -14.66 6.87 12.71
N VAL A 66 -14.27 6.05 11.72
CA VAL A 66 -14.94 5.97 10.42
C VAL A 66 -16.40 5.53 10.57
N ASN A 67 -16.67 4.48 11.35
CA ASN A 67 -18.04 4.01 11.59
C ASN A 67 -18.89 5.07 12.31
N ASN A 68 -18.30 5.82 13.25
CA ASN A 68 -19.00 6.92 13.92
C ASN A 68 -19.35 8.05 12.93
N MET A 69 -18.47 8.36 11.98
CA MET A 69 -18.77 9.33 10.91
C MET A 69 -19.89 8.83 9.99
N ARG A 70 -19.83 7.57 9.52
CA ARG A 70 -20.90 6.94 8.72
C ARG A 70 -22.25 6.98 9.44
N LYS A 71 -22.25 6.66 10.73
CA LYS A 71 -23.45 6.72 11.58
C LYS A 71 -24.04 8.14 11.66
N VAL A 72 -23.19 9.18 11.73
CA VAL A 72 -23.63 10.58 11.70
C VAL A 72 -24.21 10.94 10.32
N GLU A 73 -23.65 10.41 9.24
CA GLU A 73 -24.13 10.59 7.86
C GLU A 73 -25.37 9.74 7.53
N GLY A 74 -25.75 8.81 8.40
CA GLY A 74 -26.90 7.90 8.23
C GLY A 74 -26.58 6.62 7.46
N ASP A 75 -25.30 6.39 7.15
CA ASP A 75 -24.80 5.17 6.53
C ASP A 75 -24.63 4.04 7.55
N PRO A 76 -24.82 2.77 7.13
CA PRO A 76 -24.51 1.64 7.98
C PRO A 76 -23.01 1.58 8.29
N GLU A 77 -22.70 1.08 9.48
CA GLU A 77 -21.35 0.72 9.88
C GLU A 77 -20.79 -0.37 8.95
N LEU A 78 -19.48 -0.31 8.70
CA LEU A 78 -18.80 -1.32 7.89
C LEU A 78 -18.76 -2.65 8.63
N THR A 79 -19.19 -3.70 7.93
CA THR A 79 -19.21 -5.06 8.47
C THR A 79 -17.81 -5.62 8.67
N GLU A 80 -17.69 -6.73 9.43
CA GLU A 80 -16.40 -7.45 9.57
C GLU A 80 -15.87 -7.96 8.22
N GLU A 81 -16.73 -8.15 7.22
CA GLU A 81 -16.33 -8.57 5.88
C GLU A 81 -15.76 -7.40 5.06
N GLU A 82 -16.32 -6.20 5.21
CA GLU A 82 -15.88 -5.00 4.49
C GLU A 82 -14.64 -4.36 5.10
N TRP A 83 -14.56 -4.30 6.43
CA TRP A 83 -13.39 -3.82 7.14
C TRP A 83 -13.23 -4.61 8.45
N PRO A 84 -12.48 -5.71 8.43
CA PRO A 84 -12.32 -6.56 9.61
C PRO A 84 -11.64 -5.83 10.76
N SER A 85 -11.97 -6.26 11.98
CA SER A 85 -11.25 -5.83 13.17
C SER A 85 -9.78 -6.25 13.07
N ALA A 86 -8.87 -5.30 13.27
CA ALA A 86 -7.45 -5.61 13.30
C ALA A 86 -7.13 -6.47 14.54
N LYS A 87 -6.43 -7.58 14.31
CA LYS A 87 -5.94 -8.49 15.37
C LYS A 87 -4.43 -8.48 15.49
N GLU A 88 -3.74 -7.99 14.47
CA GLU A 88 -2.29 -7.98 14.35
C GLU A 88 -1.85 -6.55 14.02
N GLU A 89 -0.63 -6.21 14.44
CA GLU A 89 -0.01 -4.95 14.08
C GLU A 89 0.32 -4.95 12.60
N ILE A 90 0.19 -3.78 11.96
CA ILE A 90 0.61 -3.61 10.56
C ILE A 90 1.72 -2.59 10.51
N THR A 91 2.65 -2.79 9.58
CA THR A 91 3.64 -1.78 9.25
C THR A 91 3.15 -1.00 8.04
N ILE A 92 2.81 0.27 8.24
CA ILE A 92 2.50 1.19 7.15
C ILE A 92 3.78 1.92 6.73
N ALA A 93 4.02 2.03 5.43
CA ALA A 93 5.14 2.78 4.87
C ALA A 93 4.59 4.01 4.14
N PHE A 94 5.13 5.20 4.42
CA PHE A 94 4.50 6.42 3.93
C PHE A 94 4.50 6.53 2.40
N PHE A 95 5.63 6.33 1.74
CA PHE A 95 5.72 6.38 0.28
C PHE A 95 5.43 5.03 -0.36
N ALA A 96 5.90 3.93 0.23
CA ALA A 96 5.71 2.61 -0.36
C ALA A 96 4.22 2.25 -0.49
N ASP A 97 3.39 2.55 0.51
CA ASP A 97 1.97 2.17 0.51
C ASP A 97 1.18 2.89 -0.61
N HIS A 98 1.52 4.15 -0.90
CA HIS A 98 0.98 4.86 -2.07
C HIS A 98 1.37 4.21 -3.40
N ALA A 99 2.63 3.75 -3.53
CA ALA A 99 3.06 3.05 -4.74
C ALA A 99 2.36 1.69 -4.86
N VAL A 100 2.30 0.92 -3.77
CA VAL A 100 1.59 -0.37 -3.66
C VAL A 100 0.14 -0.22 -4.09
N SER A 101 -0.58 0.76 -3.54
CA SER A 101 -1.98 1.02 -3.89
C SER A 101 -2.16 1.19 -5.40
N LYS A 102 -1.30 2.01 -6.05
CA LYS A 102 -1.40 2.23 -7.50
C LYS A 102 -1.06 0.99 -8.32
N ILE A 103 -0.05 0.24 -7.90
CA ILE A 103 0.34 -1.00 -8.55
C ILE A 103 -0.79 -2.04 -8.44
N LEU A 104 -1.43 -2.14 -7.26
CA LEU A 104 -2.58 -3.00 -7.03
C LEU A 104 -3.80 -2.61 -7.88
N GLU A 105 -4.08 -1.31 -8.04
CA GLU A 105 -5.16 -0.87 -8.95
C GLU A 105 -4.97 -1.39 -10.37
N GLY A 106 -3.74 -1.28 -10.90
CA GLY A 106 -3.39 -1.83 -12.21
C GLY A 106 -3.52 -3.34 -12.24
N TYR A 107 -2.91 -4.02 -11.27
CA TYR A 107 -2.89 -5.47 -11.17
C TYR A 107 -4.30 -6.07 -11.12
N ASN A 108 -5.18 -5.51 -10.28
CA ASN A 108 -6.58 -5.93 -10.17
C ASN A 108 -7.40 -5.63 -11.43
N SER A 109 -6.96 -4.66 -12.24
CA SER A 109 -7.56 -4.36 -13.56
C SER A 109 -7.01 -5.26 -14.68
N GLY A 110 -6.06 -6.16 -14.36
CA GLY A 110 -5.39 -7.03 -15.33
C GLY A 110 -4.24 -6.35 -16.07
N GLU A 111 -3.78 -5.18 -15.64
CA GLU A 111 -2.69 -4.42 -16.25
C GLU A 111 -1.44 -4.38 -15.35
N ILE A 112 -0.31 -4.85 -15.87
CA ILE A 112 0.98 -4.71 -15.19
C ILE A 112 1.59 -3.36 -15.56
N LEU A 113 1.57 -2.41 -14.61
CA LEU A 113 2.03 -1.04 -14.83
C LEU A 113 3.55 -0.96 -14.95
N GLY A 114 4.10 -0.82 -16.15
CA GLY A 114 5.56 -0.74 -16.34
C GLY A 114 6.25 0.42 -15.60
N ASN A 115 5.56 1.54 -15.41
CA ASN A 115 5.97 2.66 -14.56
C ASN A 115 4.75 3.46 -14.10
N GLY A 116 4.94 4.31 -13.09
CA GLY A 116 3.87 5.18 -12.62
C GLY A 116 4.36 6.29 -11.69
N MET A 117 3.48 7.26 -11.51
CA MET A 117 3.65 8.36 -10.57
C MET A 117 2.36 8.53 -9.77
N VAL A 118 2.49 8.60 -8.46
CA VAL A 118 1.37 8.86 -7.54
C VAL A 118 1.65 10.18 -6.84
N ALA A 119 0.76 11.14 -7.04
CA ALA A 119 0.74 12.41 -6.31
C ALA A 119 -0.51 12.45 -5.44
N TRP A 120 -0.35 12.93 -4.21
CA TRP A 120 -1.42 13.16 -3.25
C TRP A 120 -1.24 14.60 -2.71
N TYR A 121 -2.35 15.31 -2.49
CA TYR A 121 -2.40 16.72 -2.10
C TYR A 121 -3.22 16.89 -0.83
#